data_AF-A0A931TJY4-F1
#
_entry.id   AF-A0A931TJY4-F1
#
_cell.length_a   1.000
_cell.length_b   1.000
_cell.length_c   1.000
_cell.angle_alpha   90.00
_cell.angle_beta   90.00
_cell.angle_gamma   90.00
#
_symmetry.space_group_name_H-M   'P 1'
#
loop_
_entity.id
_entity.type
_entity.pdbx_description
1 polymer ?
#
loop_
_entity_poly.entity_id
_entity_poly.type
_entity_poly.pdbx_seq_one_letter_code
_entity_poly.pdbx_strand_id
1 'polypeptide(L)'
;MPPSKLLGVGAFVIGGVVLFAAGLFLIGDRRGLFKESFEVYAEFSKLAGLENGASVRVAGLDAGEVTAIRVPDSPRARFRVHIRIREDLHGVVRTDSIASIQNEGLVGNKFVQVEGGSEHSPRAPGGSTIQSRDPVDIADLFQQMSETLDLVTRTVDELKGDVQVAIQAVSDTAVEAKAMFTSSRDDVEAIARDGRRVAEDMRLIIDNVRAGRGTFGRLVHDDALYRDARRIAAEAEGVVANLREVASQARKAVADFNSSVSSKDGPAQGLAADLRQTITHARDAMADLAANAEALKRNFLFRGFFNRRGYFDLDDIDAATYRKGALEGKDRKALRIWLDASYLFGPDEHGVERLTEAGKARIDSVMSQFVKYPPSSPLVVEGYAEGDTEDVRYLASRYRASIVAEYVTVKYGLDSNRVGVIALGTDAPDSPTGTSWRGVALALFAPR
;
A
#
# COMPACT_ATOMS: atom_id res chain seq x y z
N MET A 1 82.71 -89.77 1.69
CA MET A 1 81.42 -90.31 2.19
C MET A 1 81.08 -91.55 1.37
N PRO A 2 80.54 -92.62 1.96
CA PRO A 2 80.11 -93.79 1.18
C PRO A 2 79.04 -93.36 0.15
N PRO A 3 79.09 -93.89 -1.09
CA PRO A 3 78.21 -93.46 -2.18
C PRO A 3 76.71 -93.63 -1.88
N SER A 4 76.36 -94.52 -0.95
CA SER A 4 75.00 -94.71 -0.46
C SER A 4 74.40 -93.49 0.26
N LYS A 5 75.23 -92.66 0.93
CA LYS A 5 74.74 -91.45 1.61
C LYS A 5 74.41 -90.31 0.63
N LEU A 6 75.16 -90.21 -0.46
CA LEU A 6 74.93 -89.22 -1.52
C LEU A 6 73.62 -89.51 -2.29
N LEU A 7 73.34 -90.78 -2.57
CA LEU A 7 72.08 -91.24 -3.18
C LEU A 7 70.86 -90.93 -2.29
N GLY A 8 70.97 -91.17 -0.98
CA GLY A 8 69.89 -90.86 -0.02
C GLY A 8 69.57 -89.37 0.06
N VAL A 9 70.60 -88.50 0.08
CA VAL A 9 70.41 -87.04 0.08
C VAL A 9 69.82 -86.57 -1.26
N GLY A 10 70.29 -87.11 -2.39
CA GLY A 10 69.73 -86.80 -3.71
C GLY A 10 68.24 -87.14 -3.81
N ALA A 11 67.84 -88.33 -3.36
CA ALA A 11 66.44 -88.74 -3.35
C ALA A 11 65.55 -87.86 -2.46
N PHE A 12 66.05 -87.45 -1.29
CA PHE A 12 65.34 -86.54 -0.39
C PHE A 12 65.14 -85.15 -1.01
N VAL A 13 66.18 -84.58 -1.64
CA VAL A 13 66.09 -83.28 -2.31
C VAL A 13 65.11 -83.34 -3.48
N ILE A 14 65.17 -84.38 -4.32
CA ILE A 14 64.25 -84.56 -5.44
C ILE A 14 62.81 -84.72 -4.93
N GLY A 15 62.59 -85.56 -3.91
CA GLY A 15 61.27 -85.74 -3.31
C GLY A 15 60.72 -84.44 -2.72
N GLY A 16 61.57 -83.64 -2.07
CA GLY A 16 61.23 -82.31 -1.55
C GLY A 16 60.83 -81.33 -2.66
N VAL A 17 61.57 -81.29 -3.77
CA VAL A 17 61.26 -80.44 -4.93
C VAL A 17 59.94 -80.86 -5.58
N VAL A 18 59.69 -82.17 -5.73
CA VAL A 18 58.42 -82.67 -6.30
C VAL A 18 57.23 -82.32 -5.41
N LEU A 19 57.35 -82.51 -4.09
CA LEU A 19 56.30 -82.12 -3.13
C LEU A 19 56.07 -80.61 -3.13
N PHE A 20 57.14 -79.82 -3.20
CA PHE A 20 57.04 -78.37 -3.29
C PHE A 20 56.36 -77.91 -4.58
N ALA A 21 56.73 -78.49 -5.72
CA ALA A 21 56.10 -78.23 -7.01
C ALA A 21 54.61 -78.64 -7.02
N ALA A 22 54.29 -79.80 -6.44
CA ALA A 22 52.91 -80.25 -6.28
C ALA A 22 52.10 -79.30 -5.38
N GLY A 23 52.71 -78.79 -4.30
CA GLY A 23 52.11 -77.78 -3.43
C GLY A 23 51.82 -76.46 -4.16
N LEU A 24 52.78 -75.96 -4.95
CA LEU A 24 52.59 -74.77 -5.78
C LEU A 24 51.48 -74.98 -6.83
N PHE A 25 51.45 -76.15 -7.47
CA PHE A 25 50.42 -76.49 -8.46
C PHE A 25 49.02 -76.51 -7.85
N LEU A 26 48.85 -77.13 -6.67
CA LEU A 26 47.61 -77.14 -5.91
C LEU A 26 47.12 -75.73 -5.53
N ILE A 27 48.05 -74.83 -5.18
CA ILE A 27 47.72 -73.43 -4.88
C ILE A 27 47.29 -72.69 -6.15
N GLY A 28 47.97 -72.91 -7.27
CA GLY A 28 47.64 -72.28 -8.55
C GLY A 28 46.29 -72.71 -9.10
N ASP A 29 45.96 -73.99 -8.98
CA ASP A 29 44.66 -74.55 -9.37
C ASP A 29 43.50 -73.98 -8.53
N ARG A 30 43.67 -73.89 -7.20
CA ARG A 30 42.66 -73.28 -6.31
C ARG A 30 42.41 -71.79 -6.59
N ARG A 31 43.42 -71.05 -7.05
CA ARG A 31 43.28 -69.64 -7.46
C ARG A 31 42.73 -69.50 -8.88
N GLY A 32 42.44 -70.59 -9.58
CA GLY A 32 41.89 -70.57 -10.94
C GLY A 32 42.88 -70.08 -11.99
N LEU A 33 44.20 -70.06 -11.71
CA LEU A 33 45.23 -69.55 -12.63
C LEU A 33 45.37 -70.35 -13.94
N PHE A 34 44.76 -71.54 -14.01
CA PHE A 34 44.81 -72.45 -15.15
C PHE A 34 43.45 -72.66 -15.85
N LYS A 35 42.40 -71.93 -15.43
CA LYS A 35 41.09 -72.01 -16.10
C LYS A 35 41.05 -71.09 -17.33
N GLU A 36 40.37 -71.54 -18.39
CA GLU A 36 40.10 -70.69 -19.54
C GLU A 36 39.36 -69.43 -19.11
N SER A 37 39.82 -68.29 -19.62
CA SER A 37 39.28 -66.97 -19.28
C SER A 37 39.32 -66.08 -20.50
N PHE A 38 38.39 -65.13 -20.54
CA PHE A 38 38.38 -64.04 -21.50
C PHE A 38 38.60 -62.72 -20.75
N GLU A 39 39.05 -61.73 -21.50
CA GLU A 39 39.39 -60.42 -20.96
C GLU A 39 38.41 -59.37 -21.48
N VAL A 40 38.02 -58.44 -20.63
CA VAL A 40 37.21 -57.26 -20.98
C VAL A 40 37.76 -56.02 -20.30
N TYR A 41 37.39 -54.85 -20.81
CA TYR A 41 37.77 -53.57 -20.24
C TYR A 41 36.55 -52.83 -19.71
N ALA A 42 36.73 -52.05 -18.65
CA ALA A 42 35.76 -51.06 -18.20
C ALA A 42 36.48 -49.76 -17.87
N GLU A 43 35.84 -48.63 -18.14
CA GLU A 43 36.45 -47.31 -17.93
C GLU A 43 35.76 -46.59 -16.78
N PHE A 44 36.47 -46.03 -15.80
CA PHE A 44 35.85 -45.34 -14.67
C PHE A 44 36.43 -43.94 -14.50
N SER A 45 35.62 -42.98 -14.07
CA SER A 45 36.11 -41.62 -13.80
C SER A 45 36.87 -41.55 -12.46
N LYS A 46 36.50 -42.43 -11.53
CA LYS A 46 37.16 -42.62 -10.22
C LYS A 46 37.16 -44.09 -9.82
N LEU A 47 38.21 -44.55 -9.17
CA LEU A 47 38.38 -45.95 -8.79
C LEU A 47 38.00 -46.26 -7.33
N ALA A 48 37.80 -45.24 -6.49
CA ALA A 48 37.41 -45.35 -5.08
C ALA A 48 38.24 -46.36 -4.25
N GLY A 49 39.52 -46.57 -4.58
CA GLY A 49 40.38 -47.54 -3.89
C GLY A 49 40.34 -48.97 -4.45
N LEU A 50 39.89 -49.16 -5.70
CA LEU A 50 40.09 -50.41 -6.43
C LEU A 50 41.58 -50.67 -6.69
N GLU A 51 42.03 -51.90 -6.42
CA GLU A 51 43.42 -52.33 -6.59
C GLU A 51 43.54 -53.46 -7.63
N ASN A 52 44.76 -53.67 -8.14
CA ASN A 52 45.06 -54.84 -8.96
C ASN A 52 44.91 -56.12 -8.11
N GLY A 53 44.30 -57.16 -8.66
CA GLY A 53 43.96 -58.39 -7.96
C GLY A 53 42.62 -58.35 -7.22
N ALA A 54 41.88 -57.24 -7.28
CA ALA A 54 40.53 -57.17 -6.75
C ALA A 54 39.62 -58.22 -7.42
N SER A 55 38.76 -58.88 -6.63
CA SER A 55 37.80 -59.87 -7.14
C SER A 55 36.82 -59.23 -8.12
N VAL A 56 36.41 -60.01 -9.11
CA VAL A 56 35.39 -59.66 -10.08
C VAL A 56 34.24 -60.64 -9.91
N ARG A 57 33.03 -60.11 -9.76
CA ARG A 57 31.80 -60.89 -9.66
C ARG A 57 30.91 -60.65 -10.86
N VAL A 58 30.36 -61.71 -11.44
CA VAL A 58 29.36 -61.63 -12.52
C VAL A 58 28.05 -62.13 -11.96
N ALA A 59 26.99 -61.30 -12.02
CA ALA A 59 25.67 -61.63 -11.45
C ALA A 59 25.74 -62.18 -10.01
N GLY A 60 26.59 -61.58 -9.17
CA GLY A 60 26.81 -61.99 -7.77
C GLY A 60 27.73 -63.21 -7.55
N LEU A 61 28.16 -63.92 -8.61
CA LEU A 61 29.07 -65.06 -8.52
C LEU A 61 30.52 -64.63 -8.68
N ASP A 62 31.44 -65.19 -7.88
CA ASP A 62 32.88 -64.98 -8.05
C ASP A 62 33.34 -65.55 -9.40
N ALA A 63 33.95 -64.67 -10.20
CA ALA A 63 34.06 -64.84 -11.64
C ALA A 63 35.46 -64.51 -12.19
N GLY A 64 36.32 -63.86 -11.42
CA GLY A 64 37.68 -63.55 -11.85
C GLY A 64 38.32 -62.42 -11.06
N GLU A 65 39.22 -61.68 -11.70
CA GLU A 65 40.07 -60.68 -11.04
C GLU A 65 40.38 -59.49 -11.95
N VAL A 66 40.67 -58.34 -11.32
CA VAL A 66 41.24 -57.18 -11.99
C VAL A 66 42.72 -57.42 -12.23
N THR A 67 43.14 -57.49 -13.49
CA THR A 67 44.52 -57.85 -13.85
C THR A 67 45.44 -56.63 -13.93
N ALA A 68 44.91 -55.49 -14.38
CA ALA A 68 45.65 -54.25 -14.50
C ALA A 68 44.72 -53.04 -14.48
N ILE A 69 45.21 -51.93 -13.94
CA ILE A 69 44.56 -50.62 -13.99
C ILE A 69 45.48 -49.68 -14.76
N ARG A 70 45.03 -49.18 -15.91
CA ARG A 70 45.75 -48.16 -16.69
C ARG A 70 45.31 -46.78 -16.25
N VAL A 71 46.30 -46.01 -15.78
CA VAL A 71 46.14 -44.60 -15.43
C VAL A 71 45.99 -43.78 -16.72
N PRO A 72 45.03 -42.84 -16.79
CA PRO A 72 44.85 -41.99 -17.96
C PRO A 72 45.99 -40.97 -18.12
N ASP A 73 46.32 -40.63 -19.37
CA ASP A 73 47.36 -39.63 -19.70
C ASP A 73 46.93 -38.17 -19.44
N SER A 74 45.66 -37.94 -19.09
CA SER A 74 45.07 -36.63 -18.83
C SER A 74 44.10 -36.67 -17.65
N PRO A 75 44.02 -35.60 -16.82
CA PRO A 75 43.10 -35.52 -15.69
C PRO A 75 41.61 -35.64 -16.05
N ARG A 76 41.24 -35.43 -17.33
CA ARG A 76 39.86 -35.57 -17.82
C ARG A 76 39.54 -36.94 -18.43
N ALA A 77 40.55 -37.79 -18.62
CA ALA A 77 40.37 -39.13 -19.17
C ALA A 77 40.05 -40.15 -18.07
N ARG A 78 39.45 -41.27 -18.45
CA ARG A 78 38.96 -42.32 -17.54
C ARG A 78 40.02 -43.39 -17.28
N PHE A 79 40.03 -43.96 -16.09
CA PHE A 79 40.85 -45.11 -15.75
C PHE A 79 40.34 -46.34 -16.49
N ARG A 80 41.20 -47.00 -17.27
CA ARG A 80 40.84 -48.25 -17.97
C ARG A 80 41.25 -49.44 -17.12
N VAL A 81 40.26 -50.17 -16.62
CA VAL A 81 40.41 -51.36 -15.79
C VAL A 81 40.35 -52.59 -16.68
N HIS A 82 41.36 -53.45 -16.58
CA HIS A 82 41.47 -54.71 -17.28
C HIS A 82 40.94 -55.84 -16.38
N ILE A 83 39.95 -56.56 -16.87
CA ILE A 83 39.16 -57.50 -16.10
C ILE A 83 39.28 -58.86 -16.78
N ARG A 84 39.73 -59.86 -16.03
CA ARG A 84 39.73 -61.26 -16.48
C ARG A 84 38.55 -61.99 -15.86
N ILE A 85 37.77 -62.67 -16.69
CA ILE A 85 36.57 -63.40 -16.29
C ILE A 85 36.70 -64.83 -16.81
N ARG A 86 36.26 -65.82 -16.01
CA ARG A 86 36.24 -67.22 -16.43
C ARG A 86 35.33 -67.43 -17.65
N GLU A 87 35.74 -68.32 -18.56
CA GLU A 87 35.03 -68.59 -19.82
C GLU A 87 33.63 -69.18 -19.61
N ASP A 88 33.39 -69.91 -18.52
CA ASP A 88 32.08 -70.47 -18.17
C ASP A 88 30.98 -69.40 -17.99
N LEU A 89 31.37 -68.16 -17.68
CA LEU A 89 30.48 -67.03 -17.46
C LEU A 89 30.36 -66.08 -18.67
N HIS A 90 31.07 -66.34 -19.77
CA HIS A 90 30.98 -65.55 -21.00
C HIS A 90 29.56 -65.53 -21.58
N GLY A 91 28.77 -66.57 -21.30
CA GLY A 91 27.35 -66.63 -21.65
C GLY A 91 26.45 -65.57 -20.99
N VAL A 92 26.90 -64.88 -19.94
CA VAL A 92 26.14 -63.84 -19.21
C VAL A 92 26.67 -62.44 -19.50
N VAL A 93 27.95 -62.32 -19.85
CA VAL A 93 28.58 -61.02 -20.17
C VAL A 93 28.31 -60.65 -21.63
N ARG A 94 27.51 -59.60 -21.81
CA ARG A 94 27.12 -58.99 -23.09
C ARG A 94 27.76 -57.62 -23.28
N THR A 95 27.70 -57.09 -24.50
CA THR A 95 28.24 -55.75 -24.83
C THR A 95 27.59 -54.60 -24.05
N ASP A 96 26.37 -54.78 -23.57
CA ASP A 96 25.61 -53.82 -22.74
C ASP A 96 25.72 -54.12 -21.24
N SER A 97 26.56 -55.07 -20.83
CA SER A 97 26.84 -55.33 -19.41
C SER A 97 27.42 -54.09 -18.75
N ILE A 98 27.05 -53.87 -17.49
CA ILE A 98 27.50 -52.73 -16.70
C ILE A 98 28.46 -53.22 -15.62
N ALA A 99 29.69 -52.73 -15.66
CA ALA A 99 30.67 -52.87 -14.58
C ALA A 99 30.49 -51.74 -13.56
N SER A 100 30.40 -52.09 -12.28
CA SER A 100 30.39 -51.12 -11.18
C SER A 100 31.40 -51.52 -10.12
N ILE A 101 32.04 -50.52 -9.50
CA ILE A 101 32.95 -50.75 -8.38
C ILE A 101 32.09 -50.69 -7.11
N GLN A 102 32.09 -51.77 -6.32
CA GLN A 102 31.30 -51.88 -5.09
C GLN A 102 32.18 -52.26 -3.90
N ASN A 103 31.68 -52.01 -2.69
CA ASN A 103 32.32 -52.45 -1.46
C ASN A 103 31.79 -53.81 -1.06
N GLU A 104 32.67 -54.68 -0.57
CA GLU A 104 32.22 -55.86 0.16
C GLU A 104 31.67 -55.46 1.52
N GLY A 105 30.34 -55.42 1.65
CA GLY A 105 29.69 -54.85 2.84
C GLY A 105 29.91 -53.34 2.95
N LEU A 106 29.82 -52.78 4.17
CA LEU A 106 29.92 -51.33 4.38
C LEU A 106 31.36 -50.79 4.29
N VAL A 107 32.34 -51.55 4.81
CA VAL A 107 33.75 -51.10 5.00
C VAL A 107 34.77 -52.09 4.43
N GLY A 108 34.33 -53.08 3.64
CA GLY A 108 35.25 -54.08 3.08
C GLY A 108 36.01 -53.59 1.84
N ASN A 109 36.79 -54.52 1.29
CA ASN A 109 37.57 -54.31 0.08
C ASN A 109 36.66 -53.98 -1.11
N LYS A 110 37.22 -53.29 -2.11
CA LYS A 110 36.53 -53.01 -3.36
C LYS A 110 36.58 -54.22 -4.28
N PHE A 111 35.49 -54.48 -4.98
CA PHE A 111 35.41 -55.50 -6.02
C PHE A 111 34.66 -54.93 -7.24
N VAL A 112 34.86 -55.53 -8.40
CA VAL A 112 34.12 -55.15 -9.61
C VAL A 112 32.91 -56.06 -9.75
N GLN A 113 31.71 -55.49 -9.70
CA GLN A 113 30.47 -56.18 -10.03
C GLN A 113 30.15 -55.94 -11.50
N VAL A 114 30.10 -57.02 -12.28
CA VAL A 114 29.59 -57.02 -13.65
C VAL A 114 28.15 -57.52 -13.61
N GLU A 115 27.21 -56.64 -13.94
CA GLU A 115 25.81 -57.01 -14.14
C GLU A 115 25.68 -57.73 -15.49
N GLY A 116 24.80 -58.74 -15.56
CA GLY A 116 24.50 -59.39 -16.85
C GLY A 116 23.81 -58.40 -17.79
N GLY A 117 24.11 -58.50 -19.08
CA GLY A 117 23.43 -57.68 -20.08
C GLY A 117 22.14 -58.29 -20.60
N SER A 118 21.49 -57.62 -21.55
CA SER A 118 20.21 -58.08 -22.09
C SER A 118 20.36 -59.28 -23.02
N GLU A 119 19.32 -60.11 -23.13
CA GLU A 119 19.36 -61.32 -23.99
C GLU A 119 19.55 -61.01 -25.47
N HIS A 120 19.13 -59.82 -25.92
CA HIS A 120 19.21 -59.37 -27.31
C HIS A 120 20.58 -58.80 -27.70
N SER A 121 21.40 -58.45 -26.72
CA SER A 121 22.74 -57.94 -26.97
C SER A 121 23.71 -59.08 -27.29
N PRO A 122 24.68 -58.88 -28.20
CA PRO A 122 25.68 -59.89 -28.48
C PRO A 122 26.59 -60.13 -27.27
N ARG A 123 27.19 -61.33 -27.21
CA ARG A 123 28.26 -61.65 -26.25
C ARG A 123 29.40 -60.63 -26.38
N ALA A 124 29.92 -60.18 -25.25
CA ALA A 124 31.04 -59.24 -25.24
C ALA A 124 32.28 -59.93 -25.85
N PRO A 125 32.81 -59.45 -27.00
CA PRO A 125 34.02 -60.04 -27.56
C PRO A 125 35.19 -59.94 -26.58
N GLY A 126 36.09 -60.91 -26.61
CA GLY A 126 37.35 -60.81 -25.87
C GLY A 126 38.12 -59.55 -26.24
N GLY A 127 38.55 -58.79 -25.24
CA GLY A 127 39.22 -57.50 -25.39
C GLY A 127 38.28 -56.31 -25.63
N SER A 128 36.96 -56.48 -25.58
CA SER A 128 36.00 -55.38 -25.72
C SER A 128 35.86 -54.55 -24.44
N THR A 129 35.41 -53.30 -24.59
CA THR A 129 35.07 -52.43 -23.46
C THR A 129 33.57 -52.49 -23.19
N ILE A 130 33.20 -52.84 -21.96
CA ILE A 130 31.82 -52.86 -21.48
C ILE A 130 31.45 -51.54 -20.77
N GLN A 131 30.15 -51.30 -20.58
CA GLN A 131 29.69 -50.08 -19.91
C GLN A 131 30.09 -50.07 -18.44
N SER A 132 30.12 -48.89 -17.84
CA SER A 132 30.56 -48.71 -16.46
C SER A 132 29.76 -47.66 -15.71
N ARG A 133 29.60 -47.89 -14.40
CA ARG A 133 29.00 -46.93 -13.48
C ARG A 133 30.04 -46.54 -12.43
N ASP A 134 30.26 -45.24 -12.28
CA ASP A 134 31.19 -44.73 -11.27
C ASP A 134 30.67 -45.06 -9.86
N PRO A 135 31.57 -45.41 -8.91
CA PRO A 135 31.19 -45.72 -7.54
C PRO A 135 30.61 -44.50 -6.82
N VAL A 136 29.62 -44.70 -5.95
CA VAL A 136 29.11 -43.66 -5.06
C VAL A 136 29.85 -43.78 -3.72
N ASP A 137 30.49 -42.70 -3.27
CA ASP A 137 31.16 -42.65 -1.98
C ASP A 137 30.20 -42.15 -0.89
N ILE A 138 30.33 -42.67 0.33
CA ILE A 138 29.59 -42.18 1.50
C ILE A 138 29.94 -40.72 1.78
N ALA A 139 31.19 -40.30 1.52
CA ALA A 139 31.61 -38.92 1.63
C ALA A 139 30.80 -37.99 0.70
N ASP A 140 30.53 -38.43 -0.54
CA ASP A 140 29.73 -37.66 -1.51
C ASP A 140 28.29 -37.47 -1.00
N LEU A 141 27.71 -38.49 -0.35
CA LEU A 141 26.37 -38.41 0.24
C LEU A 141 26.32 -37.45 1.43
N PHE A 142 27.34 -37.42 2.29
CA PHE A 142 27.43 -36.46 3.40
C PHE A 142 27.55 -35.01 2.93
N GLN A 143 28.31 -34.79 1.85
CA GLN A 143 28.42 -33.47 1.23
C GLN A 143 27.06 -33.00 0.70
N GLN A 144 26.37 -33.86 -0.04
CA GLN A 144 25.02 -33.57 -0.55
C GLN A 144 24.01 -33.32 0.58
N MET A 145 24.10 -34.06 1.69
CA MET A 145 23.28 -33.84 2.88
C MET A 145 23.56 -32.48 3.52
N SER A 146 24.82 -32.08 3.63
CA SER A 146 25.21 -30.77 4.18
C SER A 146 24.67 -29.62 3.34
N GLU A 147 24.78 -29.74 2.01
CA GLU A 147 24.21 -28.76 1.07
C GLU A 147 22.68 -28.66 1.19
N THR A 148 22.01 -29.80 1.42
CA THR A 148 20.57 -29.84 1.66
C THR A 148 20.21 -29.17 2.99
N LEU A 149 20.98 -29.38 4.05
CA LEU A 149 20.79 -28.71 5.34
C LEU A 149 20.99 -27.19 5.24
N ASP A 150 21.95 -26.74 4.44
CA ASP A 150 22.16 -25.31 4.16
C ASP A 150 20.99 -24.69 3.39
N LEU A 151 20.38 -25.44 2.46
CA LEU A 151 19.19 -24.98 1.75
C LEU A 151 18.01 -24.84 2.72
N VAL A 152 17.79 -25.84 3.57
CA VAL A 152 16.73 -25.81 4.59
C VAL A 152 16.91 -24.63 5.54
N THR A 153 18.14 -24.38 5.99
CA THR A 153 18.43 -23.27 6.91
C THR A 153 18.17 -21.92 6.25
N ARG A 154 18.55 -21.73 4.98
CA ARG A 154 18.24 -20.52 4.21
C ARG A 154 16.75 -20.28 4.04
N THR A 155 15.99 -21.33 3.71
CA THR A 155 14.53 -21.23 3.59
C THR A 155 13.88 -20.85 4.93
N VAL A 156 14.40 -21.37 6.06
CA VAL A 156 13.92 -21.00 7.40
C VAL A 156 14.21 -19.53 7.73
N ASP A 157 15.38 -19.01 7.35
CA ASP A 157 15.73 -17.60 7.57
C ASP A 157 14.93 -16.64 6.68
N GLU A 158 14.68 -17.00 5.42
CA GLU A 158 13.77 -16.25 4.53
C GLU A 158 12.34 -16.20 5.10
N LEU A 159 11.81 -17.32 5.57
CA LEU A 159 10.49 -17.38 6.23
C LEU A 159 10.41 -16.50 7.49
N LYS A 160 11.48 -16.40 8.29
CA LYS A 160 11.53 -15.50 9.45
C LYS A 160 11.49 -14.03 9.04
N GLY A 161 12.16 -13.67 7.94
CA GLY A 161 12.13 -12.31 7.39
C GLY A 161 10.73 -11.91 6.94
N ASP A 162 10.04 -12.78 6.21
CA ASP A 162 8.68 -12.53 5.71
C ASP A 162 7.63 -12.42 6.83
N VAL A 163 7.77 -13.24 7.89
CA VAL A 163 6.89 -13.17 9.07
C VAL A 163 7.06 -11.84 9.83
N GLN A 164 8.28 -11.31 9.92
CA GLN A 164 8.52 -10.00 10.53
C GLN A 164 7.88 -8.86 9.73
N VAL A 165 7.95 -8.92 8.40
CA VAL A 165 7.29 -7.95 7.51
C VAL A 165 5.77 -8.03 7.64
N ALA A 166 5.20 -9.23 7.74
CA ALA A 166 3.76 -9.42 7.92
C ALA A 166 3.25 -8.89 9.27
N ILE A 167 3.99 -9.09 10.36
CA ILE A 167 3.64 -8.56 11.69
C ILE A 167 3.71 -7.02 11.71
N GLN A 168 4.70 -6.44 11.03
CA GLN A 168 4.82 -4.98 10.92
C GLN A 168 3.65 -4.38 10.12
N ALA A 169 3.24 -5.02 9.01
CA ALA A 169 2.09 -4.58 8.23
C ALA A 169 0.78 -4.61 9.02
N VAL A 170 0.59 -5.60 9.90
CA VAL A 170 -0.57 -5.67 10.81
C VAL A 170 -0.51 -4.58 11.88
N SER A 171 0.68 -4.30 12.43
CA SER A 171 0.89 -3.23 13.41
C SER A 171 0.64 -1.84 12.81
N ASP A 172 1.14 -1.59 11.60
CA ASP A 172 0.97 -0.31 10.91
C ASP A 172 -0.50 -0.09 10.51
N THR A 173 -1.19 -1.15 10.06
CA THR A 173 -2.65 -1.12 9.81
C THR A 173 -3.44 -0.83 11.10
N ALA A 174 -3.01 -1.37 12.25
CA ALA A 174 -3.65 -1.09 13.54
C ALA A 174 -3.45 0.36 14.00
N VAL A 175 -2.28 0.95 13.72
CA VAL A 175 -1.99 2.37 14.00
C VAL A 175 -2.83 3.29 13.10
N GLU A 176 -2.95 2.96 11.82
CA GLU A 176 -3.74 3.73 10.86
C GLU A 176 -5.25 3.64 11.17
N ALA A 177 -5.76 2.46 11.54
CA ALA A 177 -7.13 2.27 12.00
C ALA A 177 -7.43 3.07 13.28
N LYS A 178 -6.47 3.15 14.21
CA LYS A 178 -6.61 3.96 15.44
C LYS A 178 -6.61 5.46 15.15
N ALA A 179 -5.79 5.92 14.21
CA ALA A 179 -5.79 7.32 13.76
C ALA A 179 -7.12 7.70 13.10
N MET A 180 -7.63 6.83 12.21
CA MET A 180 -8.92 7.00 11.55
C MET A 180 -10.09 7.00 12.53
N PHE A 181 -10.05 6.15 13.58
CA PHE A 181 -11.05 6.16 14.64
C PHE A 181 -11.08 7.48 15.41
N THR A 182 -9.90 8.02 15.72
CA THR A 182 -9.78 9.26 16.48
C THR A 182 -10.37 10.43 15.70
N SER A 183 -10.04 10.57 14.41
CA SER A 183 -10.62 11.62 13.56
C SER A 183 -12.12 11.42 13.31
N SER A 184 -12.54 10.17 13.10
CA SER A 184 -13.95 9.81 12.92
C SER A 184 -14.83 10.17 14.12
N ARG A 185 -14.32 9.99 15.34
CA ARG A 185 -15.02 10.34 16.56
C ARG A 185 -15.24 11.85 16.65
N ASP A 186 -14.20 12.64 16.39
CA ASP A 186 -14.27 14.10 16.45
C ASP A 186 -15.26 14.65 15.41
N ASP A 187 -15.27 14.08 14.20
CA ASP A 187 -16.21 14.39 13.13
C ASP A 187 -17.67 14.09 13.54
N VAL A 188 -17.93 12.91 14.10
CA VAL A 188 -19.27 12.53 14.58
C VAL A 188 -19.72 13.41 15.74
N GLU A 189 -18.83 13.79 16.65
CA GLU A 189 -19.13 14.71 17.75
C GLU A 189 -19.40 16.14 17.25
N ALA A 190 -18.69 16.60 16.21
CA ALA A 190 -18.97 17.87 15.55
C ALA A 190 -20.35 17.84 14.86
N ILE A 191 -20.62 16.81 14.05
CA ILE A 191 -21.91 16.59 13.39
C ILE A 191 -23.04 16.54 14.43
N ALA A 192 -22.91 15.76 15.50
CA ALA A 192 -23.94 15.65 16.52
C ALA A 192 -24.17 16.97 17.30
N ARG A 193 -23.17 17.84 17.41
CA ARG A 193 -23.33 19.18 18.00
C ARG A 193 -24.03 20.12 17.02
N ASP A 194 -23.61 20.15 15.77
CA ASP A 194 -24.17 21.04 14.76
C ASP A 194 -25.61 20.66 14.41
N GLY A 195 -25.91 19.37 14.30
CA GLY A 195 -27.26 18.87 14.05
C GLY A 195 -28.22 19.20 15.19
N ARG A 196 -27.74 19.19 16.44
CA ARG A 196 -28.52 19.66 17.60
C ARG A 196 -28.84 21.14 17.49
N ARG A 197 -27.85 21.97 17.14
CA ARG A 197 -28.04 23.42 16.97
C ARG A 197 -29.05 23.73 15.88
N VAL A 198 -28.92 23.09 14.70
CA VAL A 198 -29.88 23.25 13.60
C VAL A 198 -31.28 22.79 14.00
N ALA A 199 -31.40 21.66 14.69
CA ALA A 199 -32.69 21.18 15.17
C ALA A 199 -33.34 22.14 16.19
N GLU A 200 -32.55 22.77 17.06
CA GLU A 200 -33.00 23.80 18.00
C GLU A 200 -33.48 25.06 17.29
N ASP A 201 -32.70 25.56 16.32
CA ASP A 201 -33.05 26.72 15.51
C ASP A 201 -34.33 26.48 14.71
N MET A 202 -34.49 25.29 14.13
CA MET A 202 -35.70 24.87 13.41
C MET A 202 -36.93 24.80 14.31
N ARG A 203 -36.78 24.30 15.54
CA ARG A 203 -37.88 24.27 16.52
C ARG A 203 -38.34 25.66 16.91
N LEU A 204 -37.40 26.59 17.10
CA LEU A 204 -37.74 27.98 17.35
C LEU A 204 -38.52 28.60 16.18
N ILE A 205 -38.19 28.23 14.94
CA ILE A 205 -38.94 28.66 13.76
C ILE A 205 -40.37 28.07 13.78
N ILE A 206 -40.51 26.76 13.99
CA ILE A 206 -41.80 26.06 14.07
C ILE A 206 -42.68 26.65 15.18
N ASP A 207 -42.13 26.89 16.37
CA ASP A 207 -42.86 27.43 17.51
C ASP A 207 -43.31 28.88 17.27
N ASN A 208 -42.50 29.69 16.59
CA ASN A 208 -42.88 31.05 16.20
C ASN A 208 -43.96 31.05 15.11
N VAL A 209 -43.91 30.10 14.18
CA VAL A 209 -44.96 29.89 13.16
C VAL A 209 -46.27 29.47 13.82
N ARG A 210 -46.25 28.50 14.74
CA ARG A 210 -47.44 28.05 15.50
C ARG A 210 -48.02 29.15 16.38
N ALA A 211 -47.17 29.95 17.01
CA ALA A 211 -47.60 31.01 17.92
C ALA A 211 -47.99 32.31 17.21
N GLY A 212 -47.85 32.41 15.88
CA GLY A 212 -48.18 33.62 15.11
C GLY A 212 -47.36 34.85 15.51
N ARG A 213 -46.14 34.69 16.02
CA ARG A 213 -45.33 35.80 16.55
C ARG A 213 -44.40 36.38 15.48
N GLY A 214 -44.31 37.72 15.41
CA GLY A 214 -43.41 38.43 14.47
C GLY A 214 -44.11 39.01 13.25
N THR A 215 -43.40 39.15 12.12
CA THR A 215 -43.98 39.60 10.84
C THR A 215 -45.11 38.68 10.35
N PHE A 216 -45.08 37.39 10.73
CA PHE A 216 -46.15 36.40 10.49
C PHE A 216 -47.49 36.74 11.15
N GLY A 217 -47.49 37.28 12.38
CA GLY A 217 -48.73 37.68 13.07
C GLY A 217 -49.48 38.83 12.38
N ARG A 218 -48.81 39.54 11.47
CA ARG A 218 -49.40 40.60 10.64
C ARG A 218 -49.87 40.10 9.26
N LEU A 219 -49.51 38.86 8.89
CA LEU A 219 -49.82 38.23 7.59
C LEU A 219 -51.00 37.23 7.66
N VAL A 220 -51.71 37.21 8.80
CA VAL A 220 -52.80 36.26 9.16
C VAL A 220 -54.04 36.33 8.25
N HIS A 221 -54.05 37.16 7.21
CA HIS A 221 -55.20 37.33 6.32
C HIS A 221 -55.14 36.52 5.02
N ASP A 222 -54.08 35.77 4.75
CA ASP A 222 -53.95 34.98 3.52
C ASP A 222 -53.92 33.46 3.77
N ASP A 223 -55.02 32.78 3.40
CA ASP A 223 -55.23 31.35 3.57
C ASP A 223 -54.26 30.48 2.74
N ALA A 224 -53.65 31.03 1.69
CA ALA A 224 -52.64 30.32 0.90
C ALA A 224 -51.30 30.23 1.66
N LEU A 225 -50.85 31.36 2.23
CA LEU A 225 -49.60 31.45 2.97
C LEU A 225 -49.62 30.62 4.26
N TYR A 226 -50.77 30.52 4.92
CA TYR A 226 -50.94 29.67 6.11
C TYR A 226 -50.76 28.18 5.78
N ARG A 227 -51.27 27.73 4.63
CA ARG A 227 -51.16 26.33 4.19
C ARG A 227 -49.72 25.96 3.81
N ASP A 228 -49.00 26.86 3.14
CA ASP A 228 -47.60 26.64 2.78
C ASP A 228 -46.69 26.65 4.02
N ALA A 229 -46.93 27.55 4.98
CA ALA A 229 -46.19 27.58 6.23
C ALA A 229 -46.38 26.28 7.06
N ARG A 230 -47.59 25.73 7.09
CA ARG A 230 -47.87 24.46 7.78
C ARG A 230 -47.20 23.25 7.10
N ARG A 231 -47.09 23.27 5.78
CA ARG A 231 -46.37 22.25 5.00
C ARG A 231 -44.87 22.28 5.30
N ILE A 232 -44.27 23.48 5.26
CA ILE A 232 -42.86 23.69 5.59
C ILE A 232 -42.57 23.27 7.04
N ALA A 233 -43.47 23.57 7.99
CA ALA A 233 -43.32 23.15 9.38
C ALA A 233 -43.36 21.62 9.54
N ALA A 234 -44.23 20.92 8.80
CA ALA A 234 -44.30 19.47 8.82
C ALA A 234 -43.07 18.82 8.15
N GLU A 235 -42.58 19.38 7.05
CA GLU A 235 -41.33 18.95 6.40
C GLU A 235 -40.13 19.15 7.33
N ALA A 236 -40.06 20.29 8.04
CA ALA A 236 -39.02 20.57 9.02
C ALA A 236 -39.05 19.60 10.22
N GLU A 237 -40.23 19.15 10.67
CA GLU A 237 -40.34 18.12 11.71
C GLU A 237 -39.77 16.77 11.27
N GLY A 238 -40.04 16.37 10.01
CA GLY A 238 -39.47 15.16 9.42
C GLY A 238 -37.94 15.22 9.34
N VAL A 239 -37.41 16.38 8.94
CA VAL A 239 -35.97 16.64 8.91
C VAL A 239 -35.33 16.52 10.31
N VAL A 240 -35.96 17.10 11.33
CA VAL A 240 -35.46 17.01 12.73
C VAL A 240 -35.51 15.59 13.28
N ALA A 241 -36.51 14.80 12.90
CA ALA A 241 -36.61 13.39 13.27
C ALA A 241 -35.48 12.56 12.64
N ASN A 242 -35.28 12.69 11.33
CA ASN A 242 -34.22 12.00 10.59
C ASN A 242 -32.83 12.32 11.15
N LEU A 243 -32.58 13.58 11.53
CA LEU A 243 -31.32 13.98 12.15
C LEU A 243 -31.01 13.27 13.46
N ARG A 244 -32.02 13.08 14.31
CA ARG A 244 -31.85 12.39 15.59
C ARG A 244 -31.53 10.92 15.38
N GLU A 245 -32.14 10.33 14.37
CA GLU A 245 -31.88 8.96 13.96
C GLU A 245 -30.44 8.81 13.44
N VAL A 246 -30.02 9.64 12.49
CA VAL A 246 -28.65 9.65 11.96
C VAL A 246 -27.62 9.86 13.08
N ALA A 247 -27.86 10.83 13.97
CA ALA A 247 -26.98 11.09 15.11
C ALA A 247 -26.97 9.95 16.15
N SER A 248 -28.01 9.13 16.22
CA SER A 248 -28.07 7.94 17.07
C SER A 248 -27.33 6.77 16.41
N GLN A 249 -27.55 6.54 15.12
CA GLN A 249 -26.89 5.50 14.34
C GLN A 249 -25.37 5.71 14.30
N ALA A 250 -24.91 6.95 14.06
CA ALA A 250 -23.50 7.30 14.09
C ALA A 250 -22.85 7.04 15.46
N ARG A 251 -23.54 7.39 16.56
CA ARG A 251 -23.05 7.12 17.92
C ARG A 251 -22.95 5.62 18.23
N LYS A 252 -23.93 4.83 17.75
CA LYS A 252 -23.93 3.38 17.91
C LYS A 252 -22.78 2.72 17.14
N ALA A 253 -22.56 3.12 15.88
CA ALA A 253 -21.47 2.62 15.06
C ALA A 253 -20.08 2.90 15.69
N VAL A 254 -19.87 4.10 16.24
CA VAL A 254 -18.63 4.44 16.97
C VAL A 254 -18.44 3.57 18.22
N ALA A 255 -19.52 3.30 18.97
CA ALA A 255 -19.46 2.45 20.15
C ALA A 255 -19.17 0.98 19.80
N ASP A 256 -19.83 0.45 18.76
CA ASP A 256 -19.64 -0.92 18.27
C ASP A 256 -18.20 -1.11 17.75
N PHE A 257 -17.66 -0.12 17.03
CA PHE A 257 -16.25 -0.10 16.61
C PHE A 257 -15.28 -0.11 17.79
N ASN A 258 -15.49 0.75 18.79
CA ASN A 258 -14.63 0.84 19.98
C ASN A 258 -14.60 -0.46 20.78
N SER A 259 -15.74 -1.15 20.88
CA SER A 259 -15.84 -2.44 21.57
C SER A 259 -15.10 -3.57 20.83
N SER A 260 -15.12 -3.53 19.49
CA SER A 260 -14.53 -4.58 18.64
C SER A 260 -13.01 -4.45 18.51
N VAL A 261 -12.48 -3.22 18.37
CA VAL A 261 -11.03 -2.97 18.31
C VAL A 261 -10.34 -3.26 19.65
N SER A 262 -11.10 -3.22 20.75
CA SER A 262 -10.60 -3.61 22.07
C SER A 262 -10.53 -5.14 22.25
N SER A 263 -11.22 -5.92 21.40
CA SER A 263 -11.11 -7.38 21.35
C SER A 263 -9.98 -7.78 20.39
N LYS A 264 -9.02 -8.58 20.85
CA LYS A 264 -7.76 -8.87 20.14
C LYS A 264 -7.90 -9.62 18.79
N ASP A 265 -9.12 -9.98 18.35
CA ASP A 265 -9.34 -11.01 17.32
C ASP A 265 -10.23 -10.60 16.13
N GLY A 266 -10.41 -9.31 15.84
CA GLY A 266 -11.29 -8.85 14.75
C GLY A 266 -10.56 -8.30 13.50
N PRO A 267 -10.96 -8.66 12.25
CA PRO A 267 -10.44 -8.01 11.05
C PRO A 267 -10.89 -6.53 11.01
N ALA A 268 -9.96 -5.62 11.32
CA ALA A 268 -10.23 -4.18 11.46
C ALA A 268 -10.68 -3.49 10.16
N GLN A 269 -10.39 -4.09 9.00
CA GLN A 269 -10.66 -3.48 7.68
C GLN A 269 -12.16 -3.37 7.36
N GLY A 270 -12.95 -4.41 7.63
CA GLY A 270 -14.40 -4.38 7.34
C GLY A 270 -15.13 -3.37 8.22
N LEU A 271 -14.78 -3.32 9.50
CA LEU A 271 -15.41 -2.42 10.46
C LEU A 271 -15.05 -0.94 10.24
N ALA A 272 -13.82 -0.67 9.77
CA ALA A 272 -13.41 0.69 9.42
C ALA A 272 -14.13 1.21 8.17
N ALA A 273 -14.40 0.33 7.19
CA ALA A 273 -15.19 0.67 6.01
C ALA A 273 -16.64 1.03 6.38
N ASP A 274 -17.28 0.23 7.25
CA ASP A 274 -18.65 0.48 7.72
C ASP A 274 -18.76 1.81 8.50
N LEU A 275 -17.77 2.11 9.34
CA LEU A 275 -17.73 3.37 10.09
C LEU A 275 -17.53 4.57 9.15
N ARG A 276 -16.62 4.46 8.18
CA ARG A 276 -16.38 5.49 7.16
C ARG A 276 -17.65 5.79 6.38
N GLN A 277 -18.33 4.74 5.92
CA GLN A 277 -19.58 4.86 5.19
C GLN A 277 -20.66 5.56 6.03
N THR A 278 -20.78 5.21 7.31
CA THR A 278 -21.74 5.85 8.23
C THR A 278 -21.45 7.35 8.40
N ILE A 279 -20.18 7.72 8.51
CA ILE A 279 -19.76 9.13 8.65
C ILE A 279 -20.02 9.92 7.37
N THR A 280 -19.74 9.33 6.20
CA THR A 280 -20.06 9.94 4.92
C THR A 280 -21.57 10.18 4.79
N HIS A 281 -22.41 9.17 5.05
CA HIS A 281 -23.87 9.35 5.03
C HIS A 281 -24.36 10.43 6.00
N ALA A 282 -23.76 10.49 7.20
CA ALA A 282 -24.08 11.53 8.16
C ALA A 282 -23.66 12.93 7.69
N ARG A 283 -22.49 13.05 7.04
CA ARG A 283 -22.02 14.32 6.44
C ARG A 283 -22.93 14.77 5.30
N ASP A 284 -23.28 13.87 4.40
CA ASP A 284 -24.12 14.17 3.24
C ASP A 284 -25.51 14.63 3.69
N ALA A 285 -26.14 13.91 4.63
CA ALA A 285 -27.42 14.31 5.22
C ALA A 285 -27.35 15.68 5.93
N MET A 286 -26.22 16.01 6.54
CA MET A 286 -26.00 17.30 7.21
C MET A 286 -25.69 18.44 6.24
N ALA A 287 -25.00 18.15 5.14
CA ALA A 287 -24.78 19.10 4.06
C ALA A 287 -26.10 19.45 3.36
N ASP A 288 -26.93 18.45 3.05
CA ASP A 288 -28.27 18.64 2.48
C ASP A 288 -29.15 19.45 3.42
N LEU A 289 -29.08 19.17 4.72
CA LEU A 289 -29.76 19.97 5.74
C LEU A 289 -29.27 21.41 5.78
N ALA A 290 -27.95 21.63 5.78
CA ALA A 290 -27.37 22.96 5.82
C ALA A 290 -27.81 23.77 4.60
N ALA A 291 -27.84 23.14 3.41
CA ALA A 291 -28.35 23.74 2.19
C ALA A 291 -29.85 24.10 2.30
N ASN A 292 -30.67 23.21 2.86
CA ASN A 292 -32.09 23.46 3.08
C ASN A 292 -32.33 24.56 4.12
N ALA A 293 -31.53 24.62 5.18
CA ALA A 293 -31.55 25.69 6.17
C ALA A 293 -31.10 27.03 5.55
N GLU A 294 -30.12 27.01 4.65
CA GLU A 294 -29.66 28.18 3.91
C GLU A 294 -30.74 28.74 2.97
N ALA A 295 -31.46 27.86 2.26
CA ALA A 295 -32.64 28.25 1.48
C ALA A 295 -33.71 28.92 2.36
N LEU A 296 -33.88 28.45 3.60
CA LEU A 296 -34.79 29.07 4.57
C LEU A 296 -34.35 30.48 4.97
N LYS A 297 -33.04 30.74 5.07
CA LYS A 297 -32.48 32.08 5.38
C LYS A 297 -32.76 33.10 4.28
N ARG A 298 -32.72 32.64 3.03
CA ARG A 298 -32.97 33.47 1.83
C ARG A 298 -34.45 33.79 1.62
N ASN A 299 -35.35 33.04 2.24
CA ASN A 299 -36.79 33.31 2.12
C ASN A 299 -37.18 34.61 2.86
N PHE A 300 -37.91 35.49 2.16
CA PHE A 300 -38.37 36.80 2.67
C PHE A 300 -39.13 36.70 4.01
N LEU A 301 -39.82 35.59 4.25
CA LEU A 301 -40.58 35.35 5.48
C LEU A 301 -39.69 35.24 6.72
N PHE A 302 -38.51 34.62 6.58
CA PHE A 302 -37.60 34.33 7.69
C PHE A 302 -36.39 35.27 7.75
N ARG A 303 -36.15 36.08 6.71
CA ARG A 303 -35.05 37.08 6.64
C ARG A 303 -34.97 37.96 7.89
N GLY A 304 -36.11 38.45 8.39
CA GLY A 304 -36.17 39.29 9.60
C GLY A 304 -35.90 38.57 10.93
N PHE A 305 -36.03 37.24 10.98
CA PHE A 305 -35.66 36.40 12.12
C PHE A 305 -34.14 36.15 12.16
N PHE A 306 -33.53 35.93 11.00
CA PHE A 306 -32.10 35.66 10.85
C PHE A 306 -31.22 36.94 10.93
N ASN A 307 -31.67 38.06 10.36
CA ASN A 307 -30.98 39.36 10.45
C ASN A 307 -30.83 39.85 11.90
N ARG A 308 -31.80 39.55 12.78
CA ARG A 308 -31.73 39.89 14.21
C ARG A 308 -30.70 39.07 14.98
N ARG A 309 -30.24 37.95 14.43
CA ARG A 309 -29.25 37.05 15.01
C ARG A 309 -27.87 37.14 14.35
N GLY A 310 -27.66 38.12 13.47
CA GLY A 310 -26.35 38.41 12.89
C GLY A 310 -26.01 37.64 11.60
N TYR A 311 -27.01 37.04 10.95
CA TYR A 311 -26.90 36.49 9.60
C TYR A 311 -27.44 37.53 8.62
N PHE A 312 -26.61 37.98 7.67
CA PHE A 312 -26.97 39.01 6.69
C PHE A 312 -26.82 38.45 5.28
N ASP A 313 -27.70 38.86 4.37
CA ASP A 313 -27.59 38.56 2.94
C ASP A 313 -27.31 39.88 2.23
N LEU A 314 -26.02 40.12 1.92
CA LEU A 314 -25.51 41.37 1.38
C LEU A 314 -25.51 41.39 -0.16
N ASP A 315 -25.73 40.24 -0.81
CA ASP A 315 -25.72 40.10 -2.28
C ASP A 315 -26.98 40.69 -2.94
N ASP A 316 -28.08 40.78 -2.18
CA ASP A 316 -29.40 41.23 -2.63
C ASP A 316 -29.72 42.70 -2.31
N ILE A 317 -28.78 43.47 -1.73
CA ILE A 317 -28.99 44.87 -1.37
C ILE A 317 -28.67 45.77 -2.57
N ASP A 318 -29.69 46.42 -3.15
CA ASP A 318 -29.47 47.41 -4.21
C ASP A 318 -28.87 48.73 -3.68
N ALA A 319 -28.24 49.50 -4.56
CA ALA A 319 -27.57 50.76 -4.21
C ALA A 319 -28.53 51.80 -3.59
N ALA A 320 -29.79 51.83 -4.01
CA ALA A 320 -30.78 52.79 -3.51
C ALA A 320 -31.22 52.47 -2.06
N THR A 321 -31.34 51.19 -1.73
CA THR A 321 -31.68 50.68 -0.41
C THR A 321 -30.51 50.83 0.54
N TYR A 322 -29.29 50.55 0.07
CA TYR A 322 -28.05 50.81 0.81
C TYR A 322 -27.94 52.28 1.24
N ARG A 323 -28.15 53.23 0.32
CA ARG A 323 -28.09 54.69 0.59
C ARG A 323 -29.11 55.20 1.59
N LYS A 324 -30.25 54.52 1.75
CA LYS A 324 -31.27 54.85 2.76
C LYS A 324 -30.88 54.39 4.17
N GLY A 325 -29.68 53.85 4.35
CA GLY A 325 -29.19 53.38 5.64
C GLY A 325 -29.69 51.97 5.98
N ALA A 326 -29.89 51.08 5.01
CA ALA A 326 -30.38 49.71 5.27
C ALA A 326 -29.51 48.91 6.26
N LEU A 327 -28.23 49.26 6.37
CA LEU A 327 -27.28 48.67 7.33
C LEU A 327 -26.98 49.57 8.53
N GLU A 328 -27.54 50.79 8.56
CA GLU A 328 -27.44 51.75 9.66
C GLU A 328 -28.71 51.71 10.53
N GLY A 329 -28.55 51.74 11.84
CA GLY A 329 -29.67 51.62 12.78
C GLY A 329 -29.40 52.27 14.12
N LYS A 330 -30.32 52.12 15.08
CA LYS A 330 -30.18 52.70 16.43
C LYS A 330 -28.90 52.26 17.15
N ASP A 331 -28.41 51.06 16.84
CA ASP A 331 -27.31 50.40 17.55
C ASP A 331 -26.03 50.26 16.72
N ARG A 332 -25.97 50.83 15.51
CA ARG A 332 -24.81 50.66 14.59
C ARG A 332 -24.50 51.94 13.83
N LYS A 333 -23.22 52.14 13.52
CA LYS A 333 -22.74 53.28 12.71
C LYS A 333 -21.75 52.77 11.67
N ALA A 334 -21.85 53.30 10.45
CA ALA A 334 -20.87 53.04 9.41
C ALA A 334 -19.55 53.76 9.72
N LEU A 335 -18.45 53.01 9.70
CA LEU A 335 -17.09 53.50 9.73
C LEU A 335 -16.54 53.36 8.31
N ARG A 336 -16.42 54.49 7.60
CA ARG A 336 -15.97 54.52 6.21
C ARG A 336 -14.53 54.99 6.13
N ILE A 337 -13.71 54.25 5.38
CA ILE A 337 -12.36 54.65 5.02
C ILE A 337 -12.23 54.69 3.50
N TRP A 338 -11.93 55.87 2.98
CA TRP A 338 -11.85 56.15 1.55
C TRP A 338 -10.46 55.84 0.99
N LEU A 339 -10.41 55.16 -0.15
CA LEU A 339 -9.20 54.74 -0.84
C LEU A 339 -9.27 55.18 -2.30
N ASP A 340 -8.32 56.02 -2.72
CA ASP A 340 -8.29 56.56 -4.08
C ASP A 340 -7.73 55.52 -5.06
N ALA A 341 -8.34 55.44 -6.25
CA ALA A 341 -8.00 54.46 -7.27
C ALA A 341 -6.52 54.50 -7.68
N SER A 342 -5.90 55.69 -7.71
CA SER A 342 -4.51 55.88 -8.15
C SER A 342 -3.47 55.19 -7.26
N TYR A 343 -3.82 54.95 -6.00
CA TYR A 343 -2.95 54.23 -5.05
C TYR A 343 -3.30 52.75 -4.91
N LEU A 344 -4.46 52.34 -5.41
CA LEU A 344 -4.94 50.96 -5.30
C LEU A 344 -4.66 50.15 -6.56
N PHE A 345 -4.92 50.75 -7.72
CA PHE A 345 -4.99 50.03 -8.97
C PHE A 345 -3.91 50.48 -9.97
N GLY A 346 -3.51 49.55 -10.82
CA GLY A 346 -2.60 49.77 -11.93
C GLY A 346 -2.94 48.84 -13.09
N PRO A 347 -2.53 49.18 -14.31
CA PRO A 347 -2.73 48.32 -15.47
C PRO A 347 -1.88 47.05 -15.34
N ASP A 348 -2.48 45.90 -15.64
CA ASP A 348 -1.74 44.66 -15.86
C ASP A 348 -1.11 44.62 -17.27
N GLU A 349 -0.44 43.52 -17.61
CA GLU A 349 0.25 43.33 -18.91
C GLU A 349 -0.68 43.46 -20.13
N HIS A 350 -2.00 43.37 -19.93
CA HIS A 350 -3.02 43.48 -20.97
C HIS A 350 -3.81 44.80 -20.87
N GLY A 351 -3.37 45.74 -20.02
CA GLY A 351 -4.02 47.02 -19.80
C GLY A 351 -5.29 46.96 -18.95
N VAL A 352 -5.58 45.82 -18.30
CA VAL A 352 -6.73 45.66 -17.42
C VAL A 352 -6.38 46.16 -16.03
N GLU A 353 -7.26 46.96 -15.44
CA GLU A 353 -7.08 47.50 -14.09
C GLU A 353 -7.06 46.36 -13.05
N ARG A 354 -5.96 46.25 -12.29
CA ARG A 354 -5.77 45.27 -11.21
C ARG A 354 -5.20 45.92 -9.95
N LEU A 355 -5.40 45.23 -8.83
CA LEU A 355 -4.86 45.65 -7.55
C LEU A 355 -3.33 45.48 -7.52
N THR A 356 -2.61 46.57 -7.28
CA THR A 356 -1.13 46.56 -7.18
C THR A 356 -0.68 46.07 -5.81
N GLU A 357 0.58 45.66 -5.67
CA GLU A 357 1.14 45.28 -4.36
C GLU A 357 1.14 46.46 -3.36
N ALA A 358 1.37 47.69 -3.84
CA ALA A 358 1.22 48.89 -3.02
C ALA A 358 -0.23 49.13 -2.60
N GLY A 359 -1.19 48.89 -3.51
CA GLY A 359 -2.62 48.97 -3.23
C GLY A 359 -3.09 47.93 -2.20
N LYS A 360 -2.61 46.70 -2.33
CA LYS A 360 -2.79 45.62 -1.33
C LYS A 360 -2.31 46.05 0.05
N ALA A 361 -1.07 46.54 0.16
CA ALA A 361 -0.52 47.02 1.42
C ALA A 361 -1.32 48.19 2.01
N ARG A 362 -1.88 49.06 1.16
CA ARG A 362 -2.75 50.16 1.60
C ARG A 362 -4.07 49.64 2.15
N ILE A 363 -4.69 48.66 1.48
CA ILE A 363 -5.90 47.99 1.99
C ILE A 363 -5.62 47.30 3.32
N ASP A 364 -4.48 46.64 3.46
CA ASP A 364 -4.10 45.99 4.72
C ASP A 364 -3.98 46.98 5.87
N SER A 365 -3.39 48.14 5.61
CA SER A 365 -3.27 49.23 6.58
C SER A 365 -4.65 49.73 7.03
N VAL A 366 -5.62 49.81 6.13
CA VAL A 366 -7.00 50.16 6.45
C VAL A 366 -7.67 49.05 7.25
N MET A 367 -7.57 47.81 6.81
CA MET A 367 -8.15 46.65 7.48
C MET A 367 -7.62 46.48 8.91
N SER A 368 -6.37 46.84 9.18
CA SER A 368 -5.81 46.84 10.55
C SER A 368 -6.59 47.71 11.53
N GLN A 369 -7.22 48.80 11.06
CA GLN A 369 -8.06 49.66 11.88
C GLN A 369 -9.42 49.01 12.20
N PHE A 370 -9.82 48.02 11.42
CA PHE A 370 -11.07 47.27 11.60
C PHE A 370 -10.91 46.01 12.46
N VAL A 371 -9.69 45.50 12.67
CA VAL A 371 -9.40 44.32 13.50
C VAL A 371 -9.93 44.45 14.94
N LYS A 372 -10.06 45.68 15.46
CA LYS A 372 -10.58 45.95 16.81
C LYS A 372 -12.10 45.74 16.95
N TYR A 373 -12.82 45.60 15.84
CA TYR A 373 -14.27 45.39 15.86
C TYR A 373 -14.61 43.90 15.75
N PRO A 374 -15.79 43.48 16.24
CA PRO A 374 -16.19 42.08 16.18
C PRO A 374 -16.14 41.54 14.74
N PRO A 375 -15.60 40.33 14.51
CA PRO A 375 -15.61 39.66 13.20
C PRO A 375 -17.01 39.44 12.61
N SER A 376 -18.06 39.66 13.41
CA SER A 376 -19.46 39.62 13.00
C SER A 376 -20.00 40.93 12.43
N SER A 377 -19.18 41.98 12.37
CA SER A 377 -19.59 43.28 11.81
C SER A 377 -19.61 43.20 10.28
N PRO A 378 -20.72 43.58 9.61
CA PRO A 378 -20.77 43.60 8.15
C PRO A 378 -19.74 44.57 7.58
N LEU A 379 -19.02 44.14 6.55
CA LEU A 379 -18.10 44.96 5.78
C LEU A 379 -18.71 45.14 4.38
N VAL A 380 -18.86 46.37 3.93
CA VAL A 380 -19.27 46.67 2.55
C VAL A 380 -18.14 47.37 1.83
N VAL A 381 -17.81 46.85 0.65
CA VAL A 381 -16.88 47.46 -0.27
C VAL A 381 -17.68 48.29 -1.27
N GLU A 382 -17.58 49.61 -1.12
CA GLU A 382 -18.26 50.59 -1.94
C GLU A 382 -17.35 50.97 -3.13
N GLY A 383 -17.84 50.77 -4.35
CA GLY A 383 -17.08 51.05 -5.57
C GLY A 383 -17.49 52.36 -6.21
N TYR A 384 -16.49 53.13 -6.66
CA TYR A 384 -16.68 54.42 -7.31
C TYR A 384 -15.81 54.57 -8.56
N ALA A 385 -16.44 54.92 -9.68
CA ALA A 385 -15.78 55.09 -10.96
C ALA A 385 -16.45 56.15 -11.83
N GLU A 386 -15.61 56.91 -12.54
CA GLU A 386 -16.00 57.84 -13.58
C GLU A 386 -16.21 57.10 -14.91
N GLY A 387 -17.00 57.69 -15.80
CA GLY A 387 -17.35 57.07 -17.07
C GLY A 387 -18.39 57.88 -17.82
N ASP A 388 -18.36 57.76 -19.15
CA ASP A 388 -19.16 58.56 -20.07
C ASP A 388 -20.66 58.28 -19.93
N THR A 389 -21.03 57.02 -19.64
CA THR A 389 -22.41 56.59 -19.43
C THR A 389 -22.61 56.04 -18.01
N GLU A 390 -23.87 56.04 -17.56
CA GLU A 390 -24.24 55.51 -16.25
C GLU A 390 -23.87 54.02 -16.11
N ASP A 391 -24.12 53.21 -17.14
CA ASP A 391 -23.78 51.79 -17.14
C ASP A 391 -22.28 51.55 -17.02
N VAL A 392 -21.45 52.31 -17.74
CA VAL A 392 -19.99 52.21 -17.67
C VAL A 392 -19.49 52.57 -16.26
N ARG A 393 -20.07 53.61 -15.64
CA ARG A 393 -19.75 53.98 -14.26
C ARG A 393 -20.11 52.88 -13.26
N TYR A 394 -21.31 52.30 -13.36
CA TYR A 394 -21.73 51.23 -12.43
C TYR A 394 -20.92 49.95 -12.61
N LEU A 395 -20.63 49.54 -13.85
CA LEU A 395 -19.82 48.36 -14.13
C LEU A 395 -18.38 48.53 -13.61
N ALA A 396 -17.75 49.67 -13.89
CA ALA A 396 -16.40 49.96 -13.39
C ALA A 396 -16.36 50.09 -11.86
N SER A 397 -17.38 50.69 -11.26
CA SER A 397 -17.55 50.77 -9.80
C SER A 397 -17.67 49.38 -9.19
N ARG A 398 -18.53 48.52 -9.74
CA ARG A 398 -18.73 47.14 -9.29
C ARG A 398 -17.45 46.33 -9.38
N TYR A 399 -16.73 46.46 -10.49
CA TYR A 399 -15.48 45.76 -10.74
C TYR A 399 -14.39 46.12 -9.72
N ARG A 400 -14.20 47.41 -9.42
CA ARG A 400 -13.24 47.85 -8.39
C ARG A 400 -13.59 47.33 -7.02
N ALA A 401 -14.87 47.40 -6.65
CA ALA A 401 -15.33 46.90 -5.37
C ALA A 401 -15.22 45.37 -5.27
N SER A 402 -15.50 44.62 -6.34
CA SER A 402 -15.36 43.16 -6.32
C SER A 402 -13.92 42.70 -6.14
N ILE A 403 -12.95 43.35 -6.81
CA ILE A 403 -11.53 43.03 -6.64
C ILE A 403 -11.09 43.23 -5.19
N VAL A 404 -11.48 44.34 -4.58
CA VAL A 404 -11.11 44.65 -3.20
C VAL A 404 -11.84 43.72 -2.23
N ALA A 405 -13.12 43.42 -2.46
CA ALA A 405 -13.92 42.48 -1.65
C ALA A 405 -13.34 41.07 -1.69
N GLU A 406 -12.98 40.56 -2.86
CA GLU A 406 -12.32 39.26 -3.03
C GLU A 406 -11.00 39.22 -2.25
N TYR A 407 -10.17 40.26 -2.41
CA TYR A 407 -8.89 40.36 -1.71
C TYR A 407 -9.04 40.31 -0.19
N VAL A 408 -9.93 41.13 0.40
CA VAL A 408 -10.11 41.16 1.86
C VAL A 408 -10.77 39.88 2.39
N THR A 409 -11.67 39.27 1.61
CA THR A 409 -12.34 38.02 1.99
C THR A 409 -11.32 36.89 2.08
N VAL A 410 -10.51 36.71 1.04
CA VAL A 410 -9.49 35.65 0.98
C VAL A 410 -8.39 35.89 2.01
N LYS A 411 -7.86 37.11 2.11
CA LYS A 411 -6.72 37.40 2.97
C LYS A 411 -7.03 37.33 4.46
N TYR A 412 -8.21 37.79 4.86
CA TYR A 412 -8.60 37.87 6.28
C TYR A 412 -9.56 36.74 6.69
N GLY A 413 -9.87 35.79 5.80
CA GLY A 413 -10.77 34.68 6.07
C GLY A 413 -12.17 35.13 6.50
N LEU A 414 -12.66 36.23 5.91
CA LEU A 414 -13.98 36.77 6.23
C LEU A 414 -15.07 35.87 5.63
N ASP A 415 -16.18 35.73 6.34
CA ASP A 415 -17.38 35.07 5.83
C ASP A 415 -17.92 35.85 4.61
N SER A 416 -18.08 35.18 3.47
CA SER A 416 -18.56 35.81 2.23
C SER A 416 -19.95 36.42 2.39
N ASN A 417 -20.79 35.88 3.28
CA ASN A 417 -22.11 36.44 3.59
C ASN A 417 -22.02 37.76 4.41
N ARG A 418 -20.83 38.16 4.84
CA ARG A 418 -20.58 39.38 5.62
C ARG A 418 -19.75 40.43 4.88
N VAL A 419 -19.31 40.12 3.66
CA VAL A 419 -18.62 41.06 2.78
C VAL A 419 -19.53 41.38 1.59
N GLY A 420 -20.09 42.59 1.57
CA GLY A 420 -20.96 43.06 0.50
C GLY A 420 -20.21 43.90 -0.53
N VAL A 421 -20.68 43.90 -1.78
CA VAL A 421 -20.18 44.76 -2.86
C VAL A 421 -21.30 45.68 -3.31
N ILE A 422 -21.09 47.01 -3.23
CA ILE A 422 -22.06 48.00 -3.69
C ILE A 422 -21.40 48.93 -4.70
N ALA A 423 -21.97 49.03 -5.89
CA ALA A 423 -21.55 49.96 -6.92
C ALA A 423 -22.32 51.27 -6.80
N LEU A 424 -21.62 52.40 -6.65
CA LEU A 424 -22.24 53.71 -6.39
C LEU A 424 -21.98 54.75 -7.48
N GLY A 425 -21.27 54.37 -8.55
CA GLY A 425 -20.97 55.27 -9.66
C GLY A 425 -20.00 56.38 -9.21
N THR A 426 -20.34 57.64 -9.47
CA THR A 426 -19.54 58.78 -8.99
C THR A 426 -20.09 59.44 -7.73
N ASP A 427 -21.32 59.11 -7.32
CA ASP A 427 -22.03 59.81 -6.24
C ASP A 427 -21.54 59.32 -4.87
N ALA A 428 -20.74 60.17 -4.23
CA ALA A 428 -20.00 59.85 -3.01
C ALA A 428 -20.11 60.99 -1.98
N PRO A 429 -21.29 61.18 -1.36
CA PRO A 429 -21.43 62.14 -0.28
C PRO A 429 -20.49 61.77 0.87
N ASP A 430 -19.90 62.77 1.52
CA ASP A 430 -18.92 62.64 2.61
C ASP A 430 -17.56 62.04 2.21
N SER A 431 -17.26 62.00 0.90
CA SER A 431 -15.92 61.68 0.41
C SER A 431 -14.94 62.82 0.72
N PRO A 432 -13.62 62.57 0.73
CA PRO A 432 -12.61 63.62 0.88
C PRO A 432 -12.67 64.73 -0.18
N THR A 433 -13.29 64.46 -1.34
CA THR A 433 -13.54 65.41 -2.43
C THR A 433 -14.95 65.99 -2.42
N GLY A 434 -15.75 65.70 -1.39
CA GLY A 434 -17.04 66.32 -1.11
C GLY A 434 -18.25 65.57 -1.68
N THR A 435 -18.37 65.51 -3.01
CA THR A 435 -19.57 64.98 -3.69
C THR A 435 -19.29 63.87 -4.69
N SER A 436 -18.04 63.68 -5.07
CA SER A 436 -17.64 62.60 -5.98
C SER A 436 -16.45 61.83 -5.45
N TRP A 437 -16.23 60.59 -5.89
CA TRP A 437 -15.05 59.81 -5.55
C TRP A 437 -14.64 58.93 -6.73
N ARG A 438 -13.35 58.58 -6.77
CA ARG A 438 -12.80 57.65 -7.74
C ARG A 438 -11.91 56.63 -7.02
N GLY A 439 -12.41 55.42 -6.84
CA GLY A 439 -11.74 54.39 -6.07
C GLY A 439 -12.72 53.53 -5.30
N VAL A 440 -12.38 53.19 -4.06
CA VAL A 440 -13.17 52.32 -3.21
C VAL A 440 -13.31 52.94 -1.82
N ALA A 441 -14.42 52.71 -1.14
CA ALA A 441 -14.51 52.91 0.31
C ALA A 441 -14.80 51.59 1.01
N LEU A 442 -14.12 51.36 2.13
CA LEU A 442 -14.42 50.24 3.01
C LEU A 442 -15.31 50.73 4.14
N ALA A 443 -16.56 50.26 4.15
CA ALA A 443 -17.58 50.65 5.12
C ALA A 443 -17.85 49.49 6.10
N LEU A 444 -17.35 49.62 7.33
CA LEU A 444 -17.62 48.66 8.40
C LEU A 444 -18.81 49.12 9.25
N PHE A 445 -19.82 48.27 9.40
CA PHE A 445 -21.01 48.57 10.21
C PHE A 445 -20.82 48.05 11.64
N ALA A 446 -20.12 48.85 12.44
CA ALA A 446 -19.78 48.51 13.82
C ALA A 446 -20.95 48.83 14.80
N PRO A 447 -21.05 48.09 15.93
CA PRO A 447 -21.91 48.46 17.04
C PRO A 447 -21.58 49.87 17.56
N ARG A 448 -22.60 50.61 18.00
CA ARG A 448 -22.44 51.94 18.63
C ARG A 448 -21.84 51.87 20.03
#